data_AF-A0A223D450-F1
#
_entry.id   AF-A0A223D450-F1
#
_cell.length_a   1.000
_cell.length_b   1.000
_cell.length_c   1.000
_cell.angle_alpha   90.00
_cell.angle_beta   90.00
_cell.angle_gamma   90.00
#
_symmetry.space_group_name_H-M   'P 1'
#
loop_
_entity.id
_entity.type
_entity.pdbx_description
1 polymer ?
#
loop_
_entity_poly.entity_id
_entity_poly.type
_entity_poly.pdbx_seq_one_letter_code
_entity_poly.pdbx_strand_id
1 'polypeptide(L)'
;MRFCGRLHDKGWKGLIDISTLFQDIAEIFRGQVREPFVLDYSEESLKEVDRMLSMITEPGQAPDDTLVLSAGAYLGETTIRLLGGEWRLDETELTDSSVLVEGCELWPFRRVRQRIYYGTQNPLYAWFEMARAGAAQEVKKLLQGQEQATLIRPTGHDPLVIKITKSPRNR
;
A
#
# COMPACT_ATOMS: atom_id res chain seq x y z
N MET A 1 -0.77 -25.83 -43.66
CA MET A 1 -1.53 -26.58 -42.63
C MET A 1 -0.70 -26.61 -41.35
N ARG A 2 -1.36 -26.38 -40.22
CA ARG A 2 -0.80 -26.22 -38.86
C ARG A 2 0.03 -27.44 -38.43
N PHE A 3 1.06 -27.21 -37.61
CA PHE A 3 1.23 -27.87 -36.31
C PHE A 3 2.31 -27.12 -35.51
N CYS A 4 1.84 -26.22 -34.65
CA CYS A 4 2.64 -25.62 -33.57
C CYS A 4 2.70 -26.66 -32.45
N GLY A 5 3.91 -27.09 -32.08
CA GLY A 5 4.13 -28.16 -31.13
C GLY A 5 5.26 -27.83 -30.17
N ARG A 6 4.86 -27.50 -28.94
CA ARG A 6 5.50 -27.97 -27.69
C ARG A 6 6.83 -27.29 -27.31
N LEU A 7 6.74 -26.09 -26.73
CA LEU A 7 7.67 -25.70 -25.67
C LEU A 7 7.02 -26.05 -24.33
N HIS A 8 7.54 -27.12 -23.76
CA HIS A 8 7.20 -27.63 -22.45
C HIS A 8 8.07 -26.87 -21.44
N ASP A 9 7.73 -25.61 -21.16
CA ASP A 9 8.36 -24.88 -20.06
C ASP A 9 7.79 -25.44 -18.76
N LYS A 10 8.57 -26.34 -18.14
CA LYS A 10 8.34 -26.76 -16.76
C LYS A 10 8.74 -25.60 -15.86
N GLY A 11 7.83 -24.62 -15.78
CA GLY A 11 7.94 -23.45 -14.93
C GLY A 11 8.16 -23.84 -13.47
N TRP A 12 9.06 -23.10 -12.83
CA TRP A 12 9.36 -23.17 -11.41
C TRP A 12 8.10 -23.35 -10.55
N LYS A 13 7.96 -24.54 -9.97
CA LYS A 13 7.04 -24.80 -8.86
C LYS A 13 7.85 -24.77 -7.57
N GLY A 14 7.79 -23.66 -6.86
CA GLY A 14 8.35 -23.55 -5.52
C GLY A 14 8.47 -22.11 -5.05
N LEU A 15 7.51 -21.74 -4.19
CA LEU A 15 7.51 -20.62 -3.23
C LEU A 15 6.97 -19.28 -3.75
N ILE A 16 5.75 -18.97 -3.28
CA ILE A 16 4.94 -17.76 -3.46
C ILE A 16 4.23 -17.71 -4.82
N ASP A 17 2.93 -17.96 -4.80
CA ASP A 17 2.06 -17.51 -5.86
C ASP A 17 2.02 -15.99 -5.77
N ILE A 18 2.60 -15.30 -6.75
CA ILE A 18 2.66 -13.84 -6.79
C ILE A 18 1.23 -13.25 -6.72
N SER A 19 0.22 -14.01 -7.19
CA SER A 19 -1.17 -13.58 -7.10
C SER A 19 -1.73 -13.51 -5.66
N THR A 20 -1.09 -14.18 -4.68
CA THR A 20 -1.51 -14.17 -3.27
C THR A 20 -0.53 -13.46 -2.34
N LEU A 21 0.59 -12.95 -2.85
CA LEU A 21 1.66 -12.36 -2.01
C LEU A 21 1.14 -11.35 -0.97
N PHE A 22 0.37 -10.35 -1.40
CA PHE A 22 -0.14 -9.33 -0.48
C PHE A 22 -1.26 -9.85 0.43
N GLN A 23 -1.99 -10.88 0.02
CA GLN A 23 -2.95 -11.57 0.88
C GLN A 23 -2.24 -12.26 2.03
N ASP A 24 -1.14 -12.97 1.73
CA ASP A 24 -0.34 -13.68 2.73
C ASP A 24 0.31 -12.70 3.71
N ILE A 25 0.86 -11.57 3.22
CA ILE A 25 1.44 -10.53 4.07
C ILE A 25 0.36 -9.90 4.96
N ALA A 26 -0.81 -9.58 4.41
CA ALA A 26 -1.93 -9.03 5.17
C ALA A 26 -2.39 -10.01 6.27
N GLU A 27 -2.43 -11.30 5.97
CA GLU A 27 -2.83 -12.34 6.91
C GLU A 27 -1.80 -12.54 8.03
N ILE A 28 -0.50 -12.50 7.70
CA ILE A 28 0.57 -12.52 8.70
C ILE A 28 0.45 -11.31 9.63
N PHE A 29 0.27 -10.12 9.07
CA PHE A 29 0.10 -8.89 9.85
C PHE A 29 -1.10 -8.98 10.80
N ARG A 30 -2.25 -9.42 10.28
CA ARG A 30 -3.47 -9.69 11.06
C ARG A 30 -3.20 -10.63 12.23
N GLY A 31 -2.48 -11.73 12.00
CA GLY A 31 -2.14 -12.72 13.02
C GLY A 31 -1.10 -12.27 14.05
N GLN A 32 -0.30 -11.25 13.73
CA GLN A 32 0.68 -10.67 14.65
C GLN A 32 0.07 -9.62 15.59
N VAL A 33 -1.00 -8.94 15.15
CA VAL A 33 -1.70 -7.97 15.97
C VAL A 33 -2.44 -8.69 17.10
N ARG A 34 -2.22 -8.23 18.33
CA ARG A 34 -2.80 -8.79 19.56
C ARG A 34 -3.72 -7.79 20.23
N GLU A 35 -4.41 -8.25 21.26
CA GLU A 35 -5.23 -7.41 22.12
C GLU A 35 -4.50 -6.13 22.58
N PRO A 36 -5.22 -5.00 22.68
CA PRO A 36 -6.68 -4.85 22.54
C PRO A 36 -7.18 -4.72 21.09
N PHE A 37 -6.32 -4.80 20.09
CA PHE A 37 -6.69 -4.61 18.69
C PHE A 37 -7.21 -5.91 18.07
N VAL A 38 -8.28 -5.80 17.28
CA VAL A 38 -8.84 -6.92 16.51
C VAL A 38 -8.86 -6.53 15.05
N LEU A 39 -8.14 -7.31 14.24
CA LEU A 39 -8.06 -7.13 12.80
C LEU A 39 -8.81 -8.27 12.09
N ASP A 40 -9.87 -7.92 11.37
CA ASP A 40 -10.80 -8.86 10.74
C ASP A 40 -11.20 -8.45 9.31
N TYR A 41 -10.44 -7.54 8.71
CA TYR A 41 -10.73 -6.92 7.41
C TYR A 41 -12.05 -6.14 7.36
N SER A 42 -12.62 -5.76 8.51
CA SER A 42 -13.74 -4.82 8.57
C SER A 42 -13.26 -3.37 8.39
N GLU A 43 -14.19 -2.48 8.08
CA GLU A 43 -13.93 -1.03 8.07
C GLU A 43 -13.41 -0.51 9.41
N GLU A 44 -13.93 -1.06 10.51
CA GLU A 44 -13.53 -0.66 11.85
C GLU A 44 -12.08 -1.08 12.13
N SER A 45 -11.64 -2.23 11.59
CA SER A 45 -10.25 -2.67 11.71
C SER A 45 -9.25 -1.69 11.09
N LEU A 46 -9.62 -0.94 10.04
CA LEU A 46 -8.77 0.13 9.50
C LEU A 46 -8.55 1.26 10.51
N LYS A 47 -9.56 1.58 11.32
CA LYS A 47 -9.44 2.55 12.40
C LYS A 47 -8.57 2.01 13.54
N GLU A 48 -8.64 0.70 13.81
CA GLU A 48 -7.74 0.04 14.77
C GLU A 48 -6.28 0.10 14.30
N VAL A 49 -6.01 -0.14 13.02
CA VAL A 49 -4.66 0.04 12.45
C VAL A 49 -4.20 1.50 12.62
N ASP A 50 -5.06 2.48 12.34
CA ASP A 50 -4.74 3.90 12.57
C ASP A 50 -4.38 4.21 14.03
N ARG A 51 -5.09 3.63 15.00
CA ARG A 51 -4.81 3.77 16.44
C ARG A 51 -3.50 3.09 16.81
N MET A 52 -3.26 1.88 16.31
CA MET A 52 -2.01 1.15 16.54
C MET A 52 -0.81 1.94 16.00
N LEU A 53 -0.90 2.48 14.77
CA LEU A 53 0.16 3.32 14.20
C LEU A 53 0.44 4.55 15.07
N SER A 54 -0.57 5.19 15.66
CA SER A 54 -0.37 6.30 16.61
C SER A 54 0.37 5.89 17.89
N MET A 55 0.35 4.61 18.26
CA MET A 55 1.03 4.12 19.46
C MET A 55 2.47 3.71 19.20
N ILE A 56 2.80 3.30 17.97
CA ILE A 56 4.10 2.72 17.62
C ILE A 56 4.94 3.63 16.71
N THR A 57 4.40 4.76 16.29
CA THR A 57 5.10 5.75 15.45
C THR A 57 4.86 7.17 15.94
N GLU A 58 5.84 8.03 15.70
CA GLU A 58 5.75 9.47 15.96
C GLU A 58 5.76 10.28 14.65
N PRO A 59 5.00 11.39 14.55
CA PRO A 59 5.09 12.27 13.37
C PRO A 59 6.52 12.76 13.12
N GLY A 60 6.96 12.72 11.87
CA GLY A 60 8.32 13.02 11.43
C GLY A 60 9.29 11.84 11.52
N GLN A 61 8.88 10.71 12.08
CA GLN A 61 9.67 9.48 12.05
C GLN A 61 9.82 8.96 10.62
N ALA A 62 11.02 8.47 10.29
CA ALA A 62 11.25 7.74 9.05
C ALA A 62 10.36 6.48 9.01
N PRO A 63 9.56 6.27 7.96
CA PRO A 63 8.73 5.07 7.84
C PRO A 63 9.60 3.80 7.82
N ASP A 64 9.24 2.81 8.64
CA ASP A 64 9.84 1.48 8.60
C ASP A 64 9.25 0.67 7.45
N ASP A 65 10.10 0.15 6.55
CA ASP A 65 9.66 -0.54 5.34
C ASP A 65 8.85 -1.80 5.63
N THR A 66 9.17 -2.52 6.71
CA THR A 66 8.45 -3.75 7.10
C THR A 66 7.04 -3.42 7.58
N LEU A 67 6.90 -2.37 8.39
CA LEU A 67 5.62 -1.86 8.86
C LEU A 67 4.79 -1.30 7.69
N VAL A 68 5.41 -0.55 6.78
CA VAL A 68 4.76 -0.04 5.56
C VAL A 68 4.24 -1.18 4.71
N LEU A 69 5.06 -2.20 4.45
CA LEU A 69 4.66 -3.36 3.67
C LEU A 69 3.50 -4.11 4.35
N SER A 70 3.60 -4.36 5.66
CA SER A 70 2.60 -5.15 6.39
C SER A 70 1.26 -4.43 6.52
N ALA A 71 1.27 -3.18 7.00
CA ALA A 71 0.05 -2.39 7.15
C ALA A 71 -0.52 -1.96 5.79
N GLY A 72 0.33 -1.72 4.78
CA GLY A 72 -0.09 -1.39 3.42
C GLY A 72 -0.75 -2.57 2.72
N ALA A 73 -0.20 -3.78 2.86
CA ALA A 73 -0.83 -5.00 2.36
C ALA A 73 -2.20 -5.21 3.02
N TYR A 74 -2.29 -5.06 4.36
CA TYR A 74 -3.55 -5.17 5.07
C TYR A 74 -4.59 -4.13 4.63
N LEU A 75 -4.17 -2.88 4.44
CA LEU A 75 -5.04 -1.81 3.93
C LEU A 75 -5.57 -2.13 2.53
N GLY A 76 -4.70 -2.52 1.60
CA GLY A 76 -5.11 -2.86 0.24
C GLY A 76 -6.01 -4.09 0.18
N GLU A 77 -5.69 -5.12 0.97
CA GLU A 77 -6.49 -6.35 1.04
C GLU A 77 -7.87 -6.11 1.66
N THR A 78 -7.94 -5.29 2.72
CA THR A 78 -9.22 -4.86 3.30
C THR A 78 -10.07 -4.12 2.27
N THR A 79 -9.46 -3.21 1.50
CA THR A 79 -10.16 -2.48 0.44
C THR A 79 -10.70 -3.41 -0.65
N ILE A 80 -9.87 -4.33 -1.16
CA ILE A 80 -10.29 -5.29 -2.19
C ILE A 80 -11.43 -6.18 -1.69
N ARG A 81 -11.38 -6.63 -0.44
CA ARG A 81 -12.44 -7.46 0.14
C ARG A 81 -13.77 -6.73 0.27
N LEU A 82 -13.73 -5.45 0.64
CA LEU A 82 -14.93 -4.67 0.92
C LEU A 82 -15.54 -4.01 -0.33
N LEU A 83 -14.71 -3.64 -1.30
CA LEU A 83 -15.14 -2.89 -2.49
C LEU A 83 -15.00 -3.69 -3.80
N GLY A 84 -14.42 -4.89 -3.74
CA GLY A 84 -13.94 -5.59 -4.92
C GLY A 84 -12.64 -4.99 -5.46
N GLY A 85 -12.16 -5.52 -6.58
CA GLY A 85 -10.95 -5.06 -7.25
C GLY A 85 -9.83 -6.11 -7.27
N GLU A 86 -8.65 -5.65 -7.66
CA GLU A 86 -7.47 -6.49 -7.82
C GLU A 86 -6.17 -5.74 -7.49
N TRP A 87 -5.14 -6.50 -7.11
CA TRP A 87 -3.79 -5.97 -6.96
C TRP A 87 -3.14 -5.75 -8.33
N ARG A 88 -2.41 -4.64 -8.46
CA ARG A 88 -1.45 -4.39 -9.53
C ARG A 88 -0.06 -4.35 -8.92
N LEU A 89 0.71 -5.41 -9.17
CA LEU A 89 2.06 -5.53 -8.64
C LEU A 89 3.02 -4.66 -9.44
N ASP A 90 3.87 -3.92 -8.73
CA ASP A 90 5.08 -3.35 -9.31
C ASP A 90 6.21 -4.38 -9.23
N GLU A 91 6.85 -4.64 -10.36
CA GLU A 91 7.91 -5.66 -10.49
C GLU A 91 9.25 -5.22 -9.89
N THR A 92 9.43 -3.92 -9.63
CA THR A 92 10.69 -3.33 -9.15
C THR A 92 10.65 -3.08 -7.65
N GLU A 93 9.57 -2.48 -7.16
CA GLU A 93 9.41 -2.08 -5.78
C GLU A 93 8.04 -2.49 -5.27
N LEU A 94 7.98 -3.54 -4.42
CA LEU A 94 6.71 -4.07 -3.92
C LEU A 94 5.84 -3.00 -3.28
N THR A 95 6.46 -2.03 -2.58
CA THR A 95 5.74 -0.93 -1.91
C THR A 95 5.26 0.18 -2.87
N ASP A 96 5.50 0.07 -4.17
CA ASP A 96 4.87 0.90 -5.20
C ASP A 96 3.66 0.21 -5.87
N SER A 97 3.34 -1.03 -5.46
CA SER A 97 2.14 -1.75 -5.94
C SER A 97 0.85 -1.02 -5.54
N SER A 98 -0.19 -1.17 -6.38
CA SER A 98 -1.48 -0.49 -6.23
C SER A 98 -2.65 -1.48 -6.17
N VAL A 99 -3.81 -0.99 -5.74
CA VAL A 99 -5.09 -1.70 -5.87
C VAL A 99 -5.94 -0.97 -6.90
N LEU A 100 -6.58 -1.74 -7.80
CA LEU A 100 -7.52 -1.25 -8.78
C LEU A 100 -8.94 -1.60 -8.34
N VAL A 101 -9.75 -0.58 -8.04
CA VAL A 101 -11.15 -0.73 -7.63
C VAL A 101 -12.02 0.06 -8.60
N GLU A 102 -12.87 -0.60 -9.37
CA GLU A 102 -13.80 0.05 -10.33
C GLU A 102 -13.10 1.09 -11.25
N GLY A 103 -11.89 0.76 -11.73
CA GLY A 103 -11.10 1.64 -12.59
C GLY A 103 -10.33 2.76 -11.87
N CYS A 104 -10.48 2.89 -10.55
CA CYS A 104 -9.69 3.79 -9.72
C CYS A 104 -8.45 3.05 -9.19
N GLU A 105 -7.27 3.57 -9.50
CA GLU A 105 -5.99 3.03 -9.01
C GLU A 105 -5.57 3.76 -7.73
N LEU A 106 -5.18 2.99 -6.72
CA LEU A 106 -4.94 3.49 -5.36
C LEU A 106 -3.67 2.85 -4.79
N TRP A 107 -2.85 3.62 -4.05
CA TRP A 107 -1.53 3.17 -3.57
C TRP A 107 -1.50 3.03 -2.04
N PRO A 108 -1.84 1.85 -1.49
CA PRO A 108 -2.00 1.66 -0.04
C PRO A 108 -0.67 1.85 0.73
N PHE A 109 0.45 1.37 0.20
CA PHE A 109 1.75 1.52 0.85
C PHE A 109 2.19 2.98 0.98
N ARG A 110 1.98 3.77 -0.08
CA ARG A 110 2.24 5.22 -0.05
C ARG A 110 1.36 5.90 0.99
N ARG A 111 0.10 5.49 1.10
CA ARG A 111 -0.80 6.02 2.14
C ARG A 111 -0.28 5.72 3.55
N VAL A 112 0.20 4.50 3.80
CA VAL A 112 0.79 4.14 5.09
C VAL A 112 2.06 4.93 5.38
N ARG A 113 2.97 5.09 4.40
CA ARG A 113 4.16 5.97 4.55
C ARG A 113 3.76 7.39 4.96
N GLN A 114 2.78 7.97 4.27
CA GLN A 114 2.26 9.30 4.59
C GLN A 114 1.66 9.34 5.99
N ARG A 115 0.91 8.31 6.40
CA ARG A 115 0.29 8.22 7.72
C ARG A 115 1.33 8.16 8.84
N ILE A 116 2.42 7.42 8.64
CA ILE A 116 3.52 7.32 9.61
C ILE A 116 4.25 8.68 9.69
N TYR A 117 4.64 9.24 8.55
CA TYR A 117 5.44 10.46 8.53
C TYR A 117 4.66 11.71 8.96
N TYR A 118 3.43 11.91 8.47
CA TYR A 118 2.64 13.11 8.76
C TYR A 118 1.68 12.96 9.96
N GLY A 119 1.63 11.77 10.58
CA GLY A 119 0.71 11.49 11.67
C GLY A 119 -0.76 11.44 11.24
N THR A 120 -1.67 11.80 12.15
CA THR A 120 -3.13 11.62 12.00
C THR A 120 -3.79 12.53 10.98
N GLN A 121 -3.04 13.43 10.32
CA GLN A 121 -3.57 14.27 9.23
C GLN A 121 -4.05 13.44 8.04
N ASN A 122 -3.51 12.23 7.89
CA ASN A 122 -3.76 11.34 6.76
C ASN A 122 -4.19 9.94 7.23
N PRO A 123 -5.35 9.79 7.90
CA PRO A 123 -5.79 8.49 8.42
C PRO A 123 -6.05 7.50 7.28
N LEU A 124 -5.79 6.22 7.53
CA LEU A 124 -6.01 5.14 6.57
C LEU A 124 -7.49 5.00 6.23
N TYR A 125 -8.37 5.14 7.23
CA TYR A 125 -9.82 5.07 7.02
C TYR A 125 -10.33 6.11 6.01
N ALA A 126 -9.81 7.35 6.05
CA ALA A 126 -10.22 8.38 5.09
C ALA A 126 -9.82 8.04 3.64
N TRP A 127 -8.70 7.34 3.45
CA TRP A 127 -8.30 6.88 2.12
C TRP A 127 -9.21 5.77 1.60
N PHE A 128 -9.67 4.87 2.47
CA PHE A 128 -10.66 3.86 2.12
C PHE A 128 -12.02 4.49 1.74
N GLU A 129 -12.47 5.51 2.48
CA GLU A 129 -13.69 6.25 2.12
C GLU A 129 -13.58 6.96 0.76
N MET A 130 -12.39 7.46 0.40
CA MET A 130 -12.14 7.98 -0.95
C MET A 130 -12.23 6.88 -2.02
N ALA A 131 -11.66 5.70 -1.75
CA ALA A 131 -11.77 4.55 -2.65
C ALA A 131 -13.24 4.13 -2.86
N ARG A 132 -14.00 4.08 -1.77
CA ARG A 132 -15.44 3.78 -1.77
C ARG A 132 -16.23 4.80 -2.55
N ALA A 133 -15.98 6.10 -2.34
CA ALA A 133 -16.63 7.16 -3.09
C ALA A 133 -16.28 7.08 -4.59
N GLY A 134 -15.04 6.73 -4.93
CA GLY A 134 -14.61 6.48 -6.31
C GLY A 134 -15.30 5.27 -6.95
N ALA A 135 -15.52 4.20 -6.18
CA ALA A 135 -16.25 3.01 -6.65
C ALA A 135 -17.76 3.26 -6.81
N ALA A 136 -18.35 4.07 -5.93
CA ALA A 136 -19.78 4.39 -5.94
C ALA A 136 -20.18 5.42 -7.02
N GLN A 137 -19.23 6.16 -7.55
CA GLN A 137 -19.47 7.28 -8.46
C GLN A 137 -18.69 7.06 -9.76
N GLU A 138 -19.36 6.95 -10.91
CA GLU A 138 -18.73 7.13 -12.24
C GLU A 138 -18.16 8.56 -12.41
N VAL A 139 -17.21 9.00 -11.57
CA VAL A 139 -16.73 10.37 -11.54
C VAL A 139 -15.36 10.46 -12.16
N LYS A 140 -15.44 10.45 -13.49
CA LYS A 140 -14.46 10.93 -14.46
C LYS A 140 -14.12 12.44 -14.33
N LYS A 141 -14.35 13.10 -13.19
CA LYS A 141 -14.26 14.58 -13.10
C LYS A 141 -13.69 15.21 -11.81
N LEU A 142 -13.27 14.46 -10.80
CA LEU A 142 -12.75 15.08 -9.55
C LEU A 142 -11.31 14.72 -9.17
N LEU A 143 -10.70 13.67 -9.75
CA LEU A 143 -9.30 13.34 -9.47
C LEU A 143 -8.29 14.27 -10.17
N GLN A 144 -8.71 15.02 -11.19
CA GLN A 144 -7.84 16.02 -11.86
C GLN A 144 -7.49 17.23 -10.97
N GLY A 145 -8.15 17.41 -9.82
CA GLY A 145 -7.91 18.53 -8.91
C GLY A 145 -6.98 18.25 -7.73
N GLN A 146 -6.73 16.98 -7.38
CA GLN A 146 -5.85 16.63 -6.24
C GLN A 146 -4.57 15.88 -6.65
N GLU A 147 -4.50 15.36 -7.87
CA GLU A 147 -3.27 14.73 -8.38
C GLU A 147 -2.16 15.73 -8.74
N GLN A 148 -2.48 17.02 -8.93
CA GLN A 148 -1.47 18.04 -9.26
C GLN A 148 -0.63 18.52 -8.05
N ALA A 149 -0.95 18.13 -6.82
CA ALA A 149 -0.12 18.44 -5.65
C ALA A 149 0.80 17.29 -5.19
N THR A 150 0.67 16.09 -5.78
CA THR A 150 1.52 14.92 -5.46
C THR A 150 2.13 14.24 -6.69
N LEU A 151 2.05 14.84 -7.88
CA LEU A 151 2.85 14.46 -9.03
C LEU A 151 4.31 14.94 -8.89
N ILE A 152 5.01 14.40 -7.90
CA ILE A 152 6.41 14.06 -8.10
C ILE A 152 6.39 12.55 -8.32
N ARG A 153 6.53 12.11 -9.58
CA ARG A 153 7.18 10.83 -9.82
C ARG A 153 8.52 10.91 -9.09
N PRO A 154 8.79 10.12 -8.03
CA PRO A 154 10.15 10.01 -7.60
C PRO A 154 10.85 9.23 -8.71
N THR A 155 11.61 9.93 -9.53
CA THR A 155 12.79 9.31 -10.15
C THR A 155 13.61 8.70 -9.01
N GLY A 156 13.34 7.44 -8.66
CA GLY A 156 14.14 6.62 -7.74
C GLY A 156 14.57 7.25 -6.40
N HIS A 157 13.91 8.29 -5.90
CA HIS A 157 14.20 8.94 -4.63
C HIS A 157 12.91 9.48 -4.02
N ASP A 158 12.44 8.79 -2.98
CA ASP A 158 11.44 9.29 -2.05
C ASP A 158 11.95 10.62 -1.44
N PRO A 159 11.22 11.75 -1.58
CA PRO A 159 11.67 13.06 -1.10
C PRO A 159 11.84 13.12 0.43
N LEU A 160 11.47 12.07 1.16
CA LEU A 160 11.68 11.96 2.61
C LEU A 160 13.10 11.53 3.00
N VAL A 161 13.98 11.21 2.03
CA VAL A 161 15.39 10.89 2.31
C VAL A 161 16.31 11.97 1.73
N ILE A 162 16.37 13.12 2.41
CA ILE A 162 17.59 13.92 2.34
C ILE A 162 18.62 13.16 3.18
N LYS A 163 19.47 12.35 2.53
CA LYS A 163 20.74 11.92 3.16
C LYS A 163 21.48 13.20 3.51
N ILE A 164 21.48 13.57 4.79
CA ILE A 164 22.46 14.52 5.31
C ILE A 164 23.79 13.77 5.27
N THR A 165 24.44 13.78 4.11
CA THR A 165 25.88 13.59 4.07
C THR A 165 26.46 14.76 4.85
N LYS A 166 26.84 14.50 6.10
CA LYS A 166 27.75 15.40 6.82
C LYS A 166 28.98 15.55 5.93
N SER A 167 29.10 16.68 5.24
CA SER A 167 30.39 17.10 4.70
C SER A 167 31.39 17.07 5.85
N PRO A 168 32.55 16.41 5.71
CA PRO A 168 33.64 16.61 6.64
C PRO A 168 33.97 18.10 6.61
N ARG A 169 33.80 18.78 7.75
CA ARG A 169 34.43 20.09 7.96
C ARG A 169 35.93 19.90 7.78
N ASN A 170 36.51 20.74 6.93
CA ASN A 170 37.94 20.93 6.72
C ASN A 170 38.79 20.74 7.99
N ARG A 171 39.92 20.07 7.81
CA ARG A 171 41.16 20.46 8.46
C ARG A 171 42.28 20.50 7.43
#